data_AF-A0A6B3HF58-F1
#
_entry.id   AF-A0A6B3HF58-F1
#
_cell.length_a   1.000
_cell.length_b   1.000
_cell.length_c   1.000
_cell.angle_alpha   90.00
_cell.angle_beta   90.00
_cell.angle_gamma   90.00
#
_symmetry.space_group_name_H-M   'P 1'
#
loop_
_entity.id
_entity.type
_entity.pdbx_description
1 polymer ?
#
loop_
_entity_poly.entity_id
_entity_poly.type
_entity_poly.pdbx_seq_one_letter_code
_entity_poly.pdbx_strand_id
1 'polypeptide(L)'
;GHLADALPALARSLRYGDVRSTDTAALAEVAAGLAERICVGLPPACTGLDTDGAEALRRQVDGVHSAIGLLVAGAATAEGLRDRWGAVLRKLAGRDTVAGIIRGRATRLLLDEGRLTEDEAARLMGLALSPGTPPTDAAAWIEGFVGGASGGGMLLVHDDRLLSLVDTWLTGVPADTFTDVLPLLRRTFSAYEPGVRRTLGELVR
;
A
#
# COMPACT_ATOMS: atom_id res chain seq x y z
N GLY A 1 -7.15 5.99 -13.32
CA GLY A 1 -8.30 6.33 -14.20
C GLY A 1 -9.13 7.40 -13.53
N HIS A 2 -9.78 8.28 -14.29
CA HIS A 2 -10.36 9.55 -13.80
C HIS A 2 -11.19 9.45 -12.50
N LEU A 3 -11.86 8.32 -12.24
CA LEU A 3 -12.62 8.09 -11.00
C LEU A 3 -11.73 8.01 -9.74
N ALA A 4 -10.63 7.25 -9.81
CA ALA A 4 -9.72 7.08 -8.67
C ALA A 4 -8.99 8.38 -8.30
N ASP A 5 -8.76 9.25 -9.29
CA ASP A 5 -8.14 10.56 -9.09
C ASP A 5 -9.12 11.60 -8.50
N ALA A 6 -10.41 11.45 -8.76
CA ALA A 6 -11.46 12.36 -8.29
C ALA A 6 -11.89 12.11 -6.83
N LEU A 7 -11.91 10.84 -6.40
CA LEU A 7 -12.40 10.44 -5.07
C LEU A 7 -11.67 11.16 -3.90
N PRO A 8 -10.33 11.30 -3.89
CA PRO A 8 -9.62 11.99 -2.81
C PRO A 8 -10.00 13.47 -2.67
N ALA A 9 -10.27 14.15 -3.79
CA ALA A 9 -10.71 15.54 -3.77
C ALA A 9 -12.11 15.66 -3.16
N LEU A 10 -13.04 14.80 -3.56
CA LEU A 10 -14.40 14.77 -3.02
C LEU A 10 -14.43 14.45 -1.52
N ALA A 11 -13.65 13.47 -1.07
CA ALA A 11 -13.57 13.10 0.34
C ALA A 11 -13.01 14.24 1.22
N ARG A 12 -12.01 14.99 0.71
CA ARG A 12 -11.51 16.19 1.39
C ARG A 12 -12.57 17.30 1.45
N SER A 13 -13.30 17.54 0.36
CA SER A 13 -14.39 18.51 0.34
C SER A 13 -15.51 18.14 1.32
N LEU A 14 -15.84 16.85 1.49
CA LEU A 14 -16.80 16.40 2.50
C LEU A 14 -16.29 16.56 3.93
N ARG A 15 -14.99 16.37 4.16
CA ARG A 15 -14.40 16.48 5.50
C ARG A 15 -14.21 17.92 5.96
N TYR A 16 -13.90 18.84 5.05
CA TYR A 16 -13.49 20.21 5.35
C TYR A 16 -14.41 21.28 4.75
N GLY A 17 -15.43 20.91 3.98
CA GLY A 17 -16.38 21.83 3.34
C GLY A 17 -17.48 22.30 4.29
N ASP A 18 -17.82 23.59 4.19
CA ASP A 18 -18.71 24.32 5.09
C ASP A 18 -20.22 24.12 4.80
N VAL A 19 -20.98 24.35 5.86
CA VAL A 19 -22.39 24.14 6.20
C VAL A 19 -23.41 24.63 5.16
N ARG A 20 -23.83 23.75 4.25
CA ARG A 20 -25.21 23.72 3.73
C ARG A 20 -25.66 22.27 3.71
N SER A 21 -26.41 21.88 4.74
CA SER A 21 -26.67 20.47 5.12
C SER A 21 -27.39 19.61 4.07
N THR A 22 -27.75 20.16 2.91
CA THR A 22 -28.39 19.42 1.81
C THR A 22 -27.38 18.99 0.74
N ASP A 23 -26.37 19.81 0.43
CA ASP A 23 -25.38 19.48 -0.63
C ASP A 23 -24.37 18.41 -0.15
N THR A 24 -24.10 18.35 1.15
CA THR A 24 -23.13 17.41 1.72
C THR A 24 -23.63 15.97 1.72
N ALA A 25 -24.94 15.74 1.90
CA ALA A 25 -25.53 14.41 1.85
C ALA A 25 -25.49 13.83 0.42
N ALA A 26 -25.92 14.61 -0.58
CA ALA A 26 -25.85 14.20 -1.98
C ALA A 26 -24.40 13.96 -2.44
N LEU A 27 -23.47 14.82 -1.99
CA LEU A 27 -22.05 14.64 -2.29
C LEU A 27 -21.46 13.38 -1.63
N ALA A 28 -21.92 13.03 -0.42
CA ALA A 28 -21.52 11.81 0.27
C ALA A 28 -22.01 10.55 -0.48
N GLU A 29 -23.25 10.56 -0.98
CA GLU A 29 -23.78 9.47 -1.82
C GLU A 29 -22.99 9.30 -3.11
N VAL A 30 -22.65 10.41 -3.79
CA VAL A 30 -21.82 10.38 -5.00
C VAL A 30 -20.43 9.82 -4.70
N ALA A 31 -19.81 10.24 -3.59
CA ALA A 31 -18.50 9.75 -3.18
C ALA A 31 -18.55 8.25 -2.83
N ALA A 32 -19.60 7.78 -2.14
CA ALA A 32 -19.80 6.36 -1.85
C ALA A 32 -19.96 5.54 -3.14
N GLY A 33 -20.85 5.96 -4.06
CA GLY A 33 -21.05 5.27 -5.34
C GLY A 33 -19.81 5.32 -6.25
N LEU A 34 -18.96 6.34 -6.13
CA LEU A 34 -17.66 6.38 -6.79
C LEU A 34 -16.69 5.36 -6.18
N ALA A 35 -16.60 5.31 -4.85
CA ALA A 35 -15.76 4.36 -4.14
C ALA A 35 -16.14 2.90 -4.44
N GLU A 36 -17.43 2.59 -4.56
CA GLU A 36 -17.90 1.26 -4.95
C GLU A 36 -17.47 0.86 -6.36
N ARG A 37 -17.63 1.77 -7.33
CA ARG A 37 -17.16 1.52 -8.71
C ARG A 37 -15.65 1.33 -8.77
N ILE A 38 -14.90 2.08 -7.98
CA ILE A 38 -13.44 1.91 -7.86
C ILE A 38 -13.12 0.53 -7.27
N CYS A 39 -13.82 0.08 -6.23
CA CYS A 39 -13.59 -1.24 -5.65
C CYS A 39 -13.78 -2.37 -6.67
N VAL A 40 -14.74 -2.23 -7.59
CA VAL A 40 -14.98 -3.20 -8.67
C VAL A 40 -13.93 -3.10 -9.78
N GLY A 41 -13.60 -1.88 -10.22
CA GLY A 41 -12.76 -1.65 -11.40
C GLY A 41 -11.26 -1.69 -11.15
N LEU A 42 -10.80 -1.49 -9.92
CA LEU A 42 -9.37 -1.37 -9.60
C LEU A 42 -8.61 -2.71 -9.75
N PRO A 43 -9.08 -3.86 -9.21
CA PRO A 43 -8.35 -5.13 -9.34
C PRO A 43 -7.96 -5.53 -10.77
N PRO A 44 -8.86 -5.50 -11.78
CA PRO A 44 -8.48 -5.83 -13.15
C PRO A 44 -7.61 -4.74 -13.81
N ALA A 45 -7.66 -3.48 -13.35
CA ALA A 45 -6.78 -2.43 -13.86
C ALA A 45 -5.32 -2.61 -13.40
N CYS A 46 -5.08 -3.35 -12.31
CA CYS A 46 -3.76 -3.55 -11.73
C CYS A 46 -2.91 -4.65 -12.39
N THR A 47 -3.33 -5.21 -13.54
CA THR A 47 -2.64 -6.32 -14.22
C THR A 47 -2.03 -5.88 -15.56
N GLY A 48 -0.88 -6.45 -15.93
CA GLY A 48 -0.26 -6.22 -17.24
C GLY A 48 0.32 -4.81 -17.43
N LEU A 49 0.79 -4.20 -16.34
CA LEU A 49 1.33 -2.84 -16.34
C LEU A 49 2.85 -2.86 -16.53
N ASP A 50 3.36 -1.82 -17.18
CA ASP A 50 4.77 -1.47 -17.09
C ASP A 50 5.09 -0.80 -15.73
N THR A 51 6.36 -0.50 -15.50
CA THR A 51 6.85 0.10 -14.25
C THR A 51 6.17 1.43 -13.94
N ASP A 52 6.03 2.31 -14.93
CA ASP A 52 5.44 3.64 -14.74
C ASP A 52 3.94 3.56 -14.46
N GLY A 53 3.23 2.68 -15.17
CA GLY A 53 1.82 2.40 -14.95
C GLY A 53 1.55 1.78 -13.58
N ALA A 54 2.41 0.86 -13.14
CA ALA A 54 2.32 0.26 -11.80
C ALA A 54 2.51 1.30 -10.69
N GLU A 55 3.49 2.19 -10.85
CA GLU A 55 3.79 3.26 -9.90
C GLU A 55 2.67 4.33 -9.88
N ALA A 56 2.08 4.66 -11.04
CA ALA A 56 0.90 5.52 -11.12
C ALA A 56 -0.33 4.91 -10.43
N LEU A 57 -0.60 3.62 -10.63
CA LEU A 57 -1.71 2.94 -9.94
C LEU A 57 -1.46 2.78 -8.44
N ARG A 58 -0.21 2.55 -8.02
CA ARG A 58 0.14 2.51 -6.60
C ARG A 58 -0.24 3.82 -5.89
N ARG A 59 0.06 4.97 -6.51
CA ARG A 59 -0.38 6.28 -5.99
C ARG A 59 -1.91 6.42 -5.94
N GLN A 60 -2.61 5.87 -6.94
CA GLN A 60 -4.08 5.85 -6.92
C GLN A 60 -4.63 4.98 -5.79
N VAL A 61 -4.02 3.82 -5.50
CA VAL A 61 -4.36 2.98 -4.34
C VAL A 61 -4.23 3.76 -3.04
N ASP A 62 -3.13 4.51 -2.85
CA ASP A 62 -2.92 5.36 -1.67
C ASP A 62 -3.99 6.45 -1.51
N GLY A 63 -4.29 7.13 -2.62
CA GLY A 63 -5.33 8.17 -2.65
C GLY A 63 -6.70 7.61 -2.29
N VAL A 64 -7.08 6.49 -2.89
CA VAL A 64 -8.35 5.82 -2.64
C VAL A 64 -8.44 5.32 -1.20
N HIS A 65 -7.39 4.69 -0.68
CA HIS A 65 -7.35 4.23 0.72
C HIS A 65 -7.57 5.40 1.68
N SER A 66 -6.85 6.51 1.49
CA SER A 66 -7.01 7.72 2.31
C SER A 66 -8.43 8.30 2.20
N ALA A 67 -8.99 8.34 1.00
CA ALA A 67 -10.35 8.85 0.77
C ALA A 67 -11.42 7.99 1.45
N ILE A 68 -11.28 6.66 1.38
CA ILE A 68 -12.18 5.71 2.06
C ILE A 68 -12.10 5.88 3.58
N GLY A 69 -10.89 6.10 4.13
CA GLY A 69 -10.71 6.41 5.55
C GLY A 69 -11.52 7.65 5.98
N LEU A 70 -11.49 8.71 5.18
CA LEU A 70 -12.27 9.94 5.43
C LEU A 70 -13.78 9.71 5.33
N LEU A 71 -14.25 8.97 4.32
CA LEU A 71 -15.67 8.70 4.11
C LEU A 71 -16.26 7.84 5.25
N VAL A 72 -15.56 6.80 5.68
CA VAL A 72 -15.98 5.93 6.78
C VAL A 72 -16.01 6.68 8.12
N ALA A 73 -15.13 7.66 8.32
CA ALA A 73 -15.13 8.49 9.53
C ALA A 73 -16.26 9.54 9.57
N GLY A 74 -16.86 9.88 8.42
CA GLY A 74 -17.74 11.04 8.29
C GLY A 74 -19.21 10.75 7.96
N ALA A 75 -19.57 9.56 7.46
CA ALA A 75 -20.91 9.30 6.94
C ALA A 75 -21.48 7.91 7.28
N ALA A 76 -22.77 7.86 7.63
CA ALA A 76 -23.52 6.61 7.83
C ALA A 76 -23.72 5.78 6.54
N THR A 77 -23.59 6.42 5.37
CA THR A 77 -23.79 5.79 4.05
C THR A 77 -22.62 4.93 3.57
N ALA A 78 -21.53 4.84 4.33
CA ALA A 78 -20.34 4.05 4.00
C ALA A 78 -20.35 2.62 4.58
N GLU A 79 -21.52 2.11 4.97
CA GLU A 79 -21.64 0.78 5.57
C GLU A 79 -21.11 -0.32 4.64
N GLY A 80 -20.20 -1.13 5.18
CA GLY A 80 -19.48 -2.17 4.43
C GLY A 80 -18.43 -1.67 3.42
N LEU A 81 -18.25 -0.36 3.21
CA LEU A 81 -17.25 0.16 2.27
C LEU A 81 -15.83 -0.19 2.73
N ARG A 82 -15.54 -0.09 4.04
CA ARG A 82 -14.27 -0.53 4.62
C ARG A 82 -14.01 -2.01 4.31
N ASP A 83 -15.03 -2.84 4.43
CA ASP A 83 -14.89 -4.27 4.17
C ASP A 83 -14.66 -4.58 2.69
N ARG A 84 -15.44 -3.95 1.81
CA ARG A 84 -15.26 -4.03 0.35
C ARG A 84 -13.85 -3.61 -0.06
N TRP A 85 -13.34 -2.50 0.48
CA TRP A 85 -11.99 -2.03 0.20
C TRP A 85 -10.91 -3.00 0.67
N GLY A 86 -11.04 -3.58 1.85
CA GLY A 86 -10.10 -4.61 2.30
C GLY A 86 -10.11 -5.86 1.45
N ALA A 87 -11.28 -6.27 0.95
CA ALA A 87 -11.36 -7.37 0.01
C ALA A 87 -10.61 -7.06 -1.30
N VAL A 88 -10.66 -5.80 -1.76
CA VAL A 88 -9.85 -5.33 -2.90
C VAL A 88 -8.36 -5.40 -2.57
N LEU A 89 -7.93 -4.84 -1.45
CA LEU A 89 -6.53 -4.88 -1.04
C LEU A 89 -6.02 -6.32 -0.89
N ARG A 90 -6.82 -7.25 -0.34
CA ARG A 90 -6.45 -8.67 -0.24
C ARG A 90 -6.28 -9.32 -1.62
N LYS A 91 -7.18 -9.01 -2.57
CA LYS A 91 -7.04 -9.47 -3.96
C LYS A 91 -5.76 -8.92 -4.61
N LEU A 92 -5.47 -7.64 -4.39
CA LEU A 92 -4.26 -7.01 -4.93
C LEU A 92 -3.00 -7.62 -4.32
N ALA A 93 -2.94 -7.83 -3.00
CA ALA A 93 -1.79 -8.40 -2.31
C ALA A 93 -1.48 -9.84 -2.76
N GLY A 94 -2.52 -10.68 -2.91
CA GLY A 94 -2.39 -12.11 -3.16
C GLY A 94 -2.25 -12.52 -4.63
N ARG A 95 -2.56 -11.64 -5.59
CA ARG A 95 -2.57 -11.99 -7.02
C ARG A 95 -1.20 -11.72 -7.66
N ASP A 96 -0.54 -12.78 -8.13
CA ASP A 96 0.77 -12.75 -8.77
C ASP A 96 0.81 -11.94 -10.08
N THR A 97 -0.29 -11.89 -10.84
CA THR A 97 -0.40 -11.06 -12.06
C THR A 97 -0.46 -9.55 -11.79
N VAL A 98 -0.49 -9.12 -10.52
CA VAL A 98 -0.45 -7.71 -10.13
C VAL A 98 1.00 -7.30 -9.91
N ALA A 99 1.37 -6.10 -10.35
CA ALA A 99 2.74 -5.59 -10.19
C ALA A 99 3.20 -5.62 -8.71
N GLY A 100 4.44 -6.06 -8.47
CA GLY A 100 5.00 -6.24 -7.13
C GLY A 100 4.80 -5.03 -6.22
N ILE A 101 5.04 -3.83 -6.74
CA ILE A 101 4.90 -2.57 -5.99
C ILE A 101 3.47 -2.31 -5.47
N ILE A 102 2.45 -2.74 -6.21
CA ILE A 102 1.05 -2.63 -5.76
C ILE A 102 0.75 -3.72 -4.72
N ARG A 103 1.27 -4.94 -4.93
CA ARG A 103 1.10 -6.07 -3.99
C ARG A 103 1.71 -5.77 -2.63
N GLY A 104 2.94 -5.28 -2.60
CA GLY A 104 3.63 -4.87 -1.39
C GLY A 104 2.89 -3.75 -0.67
N ARG A 105 2.42 -2.75 -1.43
CA ARG A 105 1.66 -1.63 -0.85
C ARG A 105 0.32 -2.06 -0.27
N ALA A 106 -0.43 -2.92 -0.97
CA ALA A 106 -1.69 -3.44 -0.47
C ALA A 106 -1.50 -4.29 0.80
N THR A 107 -0.43 -5.09 0.85
CA THR A 107 -0.05 -5.86 2.05
C THR A 107 0.22 -4.92 3.22
N ARG A 108 0.98 -3.85 2.98
CA ARG A 108 1.30 -2.85 4.00
C ARG A 108 0.05 -2.16 4.55
N LEU A 109 -0.83 -1.69 3.68
CA LEU A 109 -2.08 -1.03 4.07
C LEU A 109 -2.99 -1.94 4.91
N LEU A 110 -3.06 -3.24 4.56
CA LEU A 110 -3.83 -4.21 5.35
C LEU A 110 -3.21 -4.46 6.72
N LEU A 111 -1.88 -4.51 6.82
CA LEU A 111 -1.16 -4.67 8.09
C LEU A 111 -1.39 -3.45 9.00
N ASP A 112 -1.29 -2.24 8.47
CA ASP A 112 -1.51 -0.99 9.20
C ASP A 112 -2.95 -0.89 9.76
N GLU A 113 -3.95 -1.41 9.03
CA GLU A 113 -5.34 -1.50 9.51
C GLU A 113 -5.61 -2.69 10.44
N GLY A 114 -4.62 -3.53 10.75
CA GLY A 114 -4.79 -4.74 11.56
C GLY A 114 -5.63 -5.84 10.88
N ARG A 115 -5.73 -5.80 9.54
CA ARG A 115 -6.54 -6.73 8.73
C ARG A 115 -5.74 -7.89 8.18
N LEU A 116 -4.42 -7.83 8.32
CA LEU A 116 -3.52 -8.98 8.24
C LEU A 116 -2.80 -9.13 9.57
N THR A 117 -2.61 -10.38 9.97
CA THR A 117 -1.64 -10.75 11.00
C THR A 117 -0.21 -10.62 10.47
N GLU A 118 0.76 -10.59 11.37
CA GLU A 118 2.18 -10.61 11.00
C GLU A 118 2.53 -11.87 10.21
N ASP A 119 2.01 -13.04 10.62
CA ASP A 119 2.26 -14.31 9.94
C ASP A 119 1.72 -14.29 8.49
N GLU A 120 0.55 -13.69 8.27
CA GLU A 120 0.02 -13.54 6.91
C GLU A 120 0.85 -12.57 6.07
N ALA A 121 1.33 -11.48 6.65
CA ALA A 121 2.23 -10.54 5.97
C ALA A 121 3.58 -11.19 5.66
N ALA A 122 4.17 -11.93 6.60
CA ALA A 122 5.39 -12.70 6.43
C ALA A 122 5.24 -13.74 5.31
N ARG A 123 4.09 -14.42 5.24
CA ARG A 123 3.80 -15.38 4.18
C ARG A 123 3.72 -14.71 2.80
N LEU A 124 3.06 -13.55 2.69
CA LEU A 124 2.99 -12.80 1.43
C LEU A 124 4.37 -12.29 1.00
N MET A 125 5.17 -11.82 1.95
CA MET A 125 6.56 -11.40 1.75
C MET A 125 7.42 -12.58 1.26
N GLY A 126 7.39 -13.72 1.96
CA GLY A 126 8.15 -14.91 1.57
C GLY A 126 7.79 -15.45 0.18
N LEU A 127 6.52 -15.37 -0.22
CA LEU A 127 6.08 -15.73 -1.57
C LEU A 127 6.58 -14.74 -2.63
N ALA A 128 6.55 -13.44 -2.34
CA ALA A 128 7.00 -12.40 -3.26
C ALA A 128 8.53 -12.33 -3.40
N LEU A 129 9.27 -12.85 -2.42
CA LEU A 129 10.73 -12.77 -2.35
C LEU A 129 11.36 -14.17 -2.43
N SER A 130 10.63 -15.12 -3.01
CA SER A 130 11.11 -16.47 -3.23
C SER A 130 12.27 -16.48 -4.25
N PRO A 131 13.18 -17.48 -4.19
CA PRO A 131 14.28 -17.58 -5.16
C PRO A 131 13.85 -17.65 -6.63
N GLY A 132 12.62 -18.08 -6.91
CA GLY A 132 12.06 -18.15 -8.26
C GLY A 132 11.47 -16.82 -8.76
N THR A 133 11.40 -15.80 -7.92
CA THR A 133 10.87 -14.48 -8.31
C THR A 133 11.99 -13.63 -8.94
N PRO A 134 11.74 -12.98 -10.09
CA PRO A 134 12.71 -12.06 -10.68
C PRO A 134 13.16 -10.98 -9.67
N PRO A 135 14.46 -10.67 -9.53
CA PRO A 135 14.95 -9.69 -8.56
C PRO A 135 14.27 -8.31 -8.66
N THR A 136 13.90 -7.90 -9.87
CA THR A 136 13.15 -6.65 -10.12
C THR A 136 11.75 -6.66 -9.51
N ASP A 137 11.06 -7.79 -9.56
CA ASP A 137 9.71 -7.94 -9.02
C ASP A 137 9.74 -8.03 -7.50
N ALA A 138 10.73 -8.74 -6.95
CA ALA A 138 11.01 -8.83 -5.52
C ALA A 138 11.30 -7.43 -4.93
N ALA A 139 12.19 -6.67 -5.59
CA ALA A 139 12.48 -5.31 -5.19
C ALA A 139 11.28 -4.38 -5.30
N ALA A 140 10.51 -4.45 -6.39
CA ALA A 140 9.29 -3.68 -6.54
C ALA A 140 8.32 -3.99 -5.40
N TRP A 141 8.18 -5.27 -5.00
CA TRP A 141 7.34 -5.65 -3.86
C TRP A 141 7.83 -5.03 -2.55
N ILE A 142 9.13 -5.12 -2.26
CA ILE A 142 9.71 -4.46 -1.08
C ILE A 142 9.45 -2.96 -1.15
N GLU A 143 9.71 -2.31 -2.27
CA GLU A 143 9.44 -0.88 -2.47
C GLU A 143 7.97 -0.54 -2.21
N GLY A 144 7.01 -1.37 -2.63
CA GLY A 144 5.61 -1.15 -2.28
C GLY A 144 5.33 -1.28 -0.77
N PHE A 145 5.98 -2.22 -0.11
CA PHE A 145 5.76 -2.55 1.30
C PHE A 145 6.42 -1.54 2.26
N VAL A 146 7.65 -1.10 1.94
CA VAL A 146 8.48 -0.20 2.77
C VAL A 146 8.61 1.21 2.18
N GLY A 147 8.62 1.33 0.86
CA GLY A 147 8.85 2.58 0.14
C GLY A 147 7.59 3.43 0.02
N GLY A 148 7.62 4.62 0.63
CA GLY A 148 6.66 5.67 0.31
C GLY A 148 5.48 5.83 1.26
N ALA A 149 5.46 5.21 2.44
CA ALA A 149 4.63 5.77 3.51
C ALA A 149 5.13 7.21 3.77
N SER A 150 4.21 8.17 3.81
CA SER A 150 4.43 9.62 3.88
C SER A 150 5.20 10.15 5.11
N GLY A 151 6.04 9.32 5.72
CA GLY A 151 6.95 9.61 6.83
C GLY A 151 8.37 9.06 6.64
N GLY A 152 8.86 8.88 5.40
CA GLY A 152 10.30 8.74 5.13
C GLY A 152 11.01 7.55 5.80
N GLY A 153 10.29 6.44 6.03
CA GLY A 153 10.82 5.25 6.72
C GLY A 153 10.70 5.28 8.25
N MET A 154 10.16 6.35 8.85
CA MET A 154 10.02 6.48 10.31
C MET A 154 9.15 5.38 10.93
N LEU A 155 8.15 4.87 10.21
CA LEU A 155 7.34 3.74 10.65
C LEU A 155 8.16 2.45 10.83
N LEU A 156 9.23 2.23 10.05
CA LEU A 156 10.14 1.08 10.26
C LEU A 156 11.01 1.22 11.49
N VAL A 157 11.31 2.46 11.89
CA VAL A 157 12.11 2.71 13.09
C VAL A 157 11.28 2.54 14.37
N HIS A 158 9.97 2.78 14.30
CA HIS A 158 9.09 2.75 15.48
C HIS A 158 8.24 1.49 15.61
N ASP A 159 8.08 0.72 14.52
CA ASP A 159 7.31 -0.51 14.53
C ASP A 159 8.25 -1.71 14.50
N ASP A 160 8.59 -2.21 15.69
CA ASP A 160 9.47 -3.37 15.88
C ASP A 160 8.97 -4.62 15.13
N ARG A 161 7.64 -4.76 14.98
CA ARG A 161 7.02 -5.91 14.29
C ARG A 161 7.34 -5.85 12.80
N LEU A 162 7.15 -4.68 12.22
CA LEU A 162 7.47 -4.42 10.83
C LEU A 162 8.97 -4.54 10.55
N LEU A 163 9.81 -4.00 11.44
CA LEU A 163 11.25 -4.13 11.33
C LEU A 163 11.66 -5.60 11.37
N SER A 164 11.09 -6.38 12.29
CA SER A 164 11.36 -7.82 12.40
C SER A 164 10.95 -8.60 11.15
N LEU A 165 9.84 -8.24 10.48
CA LEU A 165 9.47 -8.85 9.20
C LEU A 165 10.54 -8.63 8.12
N VAL A 166 11.04 -7.39 8.00
CA VAL A 166 12.07 -7.05 7.02
C VAL A 166 13.42 -7.70 7.38
N ASP A 167 13.82 -7.67 8.65
CA ASP A 167 15.05 -8.27 9.17
C ASP A 167 15.07 -9.81 8.99
N THR A 168 13.98 -10.48 9.37
CA THR A 168 13.83 -11.94 9.18
C THR A 168 13.94 -12.32 7.72
N TRP A 169 13.35 -11.53 6.83
CA TRP A 169 13.51 -11.76 5.41
C TRP A 169 14.96 -11.55 4.96
N LEU A 170 15.55 -10.39 5.25
CA LEU A 170 16.93 -10.04 4.83
C LEU A 170 17.95 -11.10 5.26
N THR A 171 17.85 -11.56 6.51
CA THR A 171 18.73 -12.60 7.08
C THR A 171 18.44 -14.00 6.52
N GLY A 172 17.27 -14.22 5.94
CA GLY A 172 16.88 -15.48 5.28
C GLY A 172 17.19 -15.56 3.79
N VAL A 173 17.62 -14.46 3.14
CA VAL A 173 17.95 -14.46 1.70
C VAL A 173 19.27 -15.20 1.45
N PRO A 174 19.30 -16.19 0.54
CA PRO A 174 20.56 -16.83 0.12
C PRO A 174 21.57 -15.82 -0.44
N ALA A 175 22.86 -16.00 -0.16
CA ALA A 175 23.92 -15.03 -0.53
C ALA A 175 23.92 -14.65 -2.03
N ASP A 176 23.64 -15.63 -2.91
CA ASP A 176 23.60 -15.41 -4.36
C ASP A 176 22.44 -14.48 -4.75
N THR A 177 21.26 -14.69 -4.17
CA THR A 177 20.08 -13.82 -4.38
C THR A 177 20.24 -12.47 -3.67
N PHE A 178 20.91 -12.44 -2.52
CA PHE A 178 21.14 -11.22 -1.75
C PHE A 178 21.91 -10.19 -2.57
N THR A 179 22.92 -10.63 -3.33
CA THR A 179 23.72 -9.78 -4.21
C THR A 179 22.87 -9.08 -5.28
N ASP A 180 21.85 -9.76 -5.82
CA ASP A 180 20.98 -9.22 -6.85
C ASP A 180 19.94 -8.23 -6.32
N VAL A 181 19.43 -8.44 -5.10
CA VAL A 181 18.43 -7.56 -4.49
C VAL A 181 19.05 -6.35 -3.79
N LEU A 182 20.30 -6.44 -3.32
CA LEU A 182 20.96 -5.40 -2.54
C LEU A 182 21.01 -4.02 -3.24
N PRO A 183 21.34 -3.89 -4.54
CA PRO A 183 21.33 -2.59 -5.22
C PRO A 183 19.95 -1.94 -5.23
N LEU A 184 18.90 -2.76 -5.35
CA LEU A 184 17.51 -2.33 -5.41
C LEU A 184 17.03 -1.88 -4.02
N LEU A 185 17.35 -2.67 -2.99
CA LEU A 185 17.11 -2.29 -1.59
C LEU A 185 17.82 -0.98 -1.24
N ARG A 186 19.10 -0.84 -1.61
CA ARG A 186 19.85 0.39 -1.38
C ARG A 186 19.18 1.58 -2.05
N ARG A 187 18.63 1.41 -3.26
CA ARG A 187 17.85 2.46 -3.93
C ARG A 187 16.59 2.80 -3.12
N THR A 188 15.79 1.82 -2.73
CA THR A 188 14.56 2.02 -1.94
C THR A 188 14.84 2.75 -0.63
N PHE A 189 15.83 2.28 0.15
CA PHE A 189 16.19 2.89 1.44
C PHE A 189 16.95 4.22 1.28
N SER A 190 17.56 4.51 0.13
CA SER A 190 18.25 5.78 -0.08
C SER A 190 17.30 6.99 -0.07
N ALA A 191 16.02 6.78 -0.36
CA ALA A 191 14.97 7.79 -0.28
C ALA A 191 14.61 8.18 1.17
N TYR A 192 15.04 7.41 2.18
CA TYR A 192 14.81 7.74 3.58
C TYR A 192 15.76 8.82 4.07
N GLU A 193 15.31 9.57 5.09
CA GLU A 193 16.14 10.59 5.71
C GLU A 193 17.43 9.99 6.26
N PRO A 194 18.58 10.70 6.19
CA PRO A 194 19.85 10.18 6.67
C PRO A 194 19.83 9.68 8.12
N GLY A 195 19.03 10.32 9.00
CA GLY A 195 18.84 9.90 10.39
C GLY A 195 18.15 8.54 10.50
N VAL A 196 17.04 8.36 9.77
CA VAL A 196 16.29 7.10 9.69
C VAL A 196 17.19 5.96 9.19
N ARG A 197 17.97 6.19 8.14
CA ARG A 197 18.90 5.17 7.60
C ARG A 197 19.97 4.76 8.61
N ARG A 198 20.51 5.71 9.39
CA ARG A 198 21.49 5.40 10.43
C ARG A 198 20.86 4.51 11.51
N THR A 199 19.70 4.91 12.03
CA THR A 199 19.00 4.14 13.06
C THR A 199 18.61 2.74 12.56
N LEU A 200 18.13 2.61 11.32
CA LEU A 200 17.86 1.29 10.73
C LEU A 200 19.13 0.42 10.66
N GLY A 201 20.27 1.00 10.29
CA GLY A 201 21.55 0.28 10.28
C GLY A 201 22.05 -0.15 11.66
N GLU A 202 21.58 0.48 12.74
CA GLU A 202 21.88 0.10 14.12
C GLU A 202 20.92 -0.97 14.66
N LEU A 203 19.70 -1.06 14.11
CA LEU A 203 18.65 -1.98 14.58
C LEU A 203 18.60 -3.32 13.81
N VAL A 204 19.06 -3.34 12.57
CA VAL A 204 19.11 -4.54 11.70
C VAL A 204 20.35 -5.39 12.03
N ARG A 205 20.25 -6.72 11.95
CA ARG A 205 21.32 -7.66 12.34
C ARG A 205 22.34 -7.98 11.25
#